data_AF-K2CRM5-F1
#
_entry.id   AF-K2CRM5-F1
#
_cell.length_a   1.000
_cell.length_b   1.000
_cell.length_c   1.000
_cell.angle_alpha   90.00
_cell.angle_beta   90.00
_cell.angle_gamma   90.00
#
_symmetry.space_group_name_H-M   'P 1'
#
loop_
_entity.id
_entity.type
_entity.pdbx_description
1 polymer ?
#
loop_
_entity_poly.entity_id
_entity_poly.type
_entity_poly.pdbx_seq_one_letter_code
_entity_poly.pdbx_strand_id
1 'polypeptide(L)'
;GVKGYKVAGKTGTAQVPKEGGGGYDPNKNIGSFIGFAPADNPRFVVLAKIDEPKGVNWAESTAAPIVGEILQNLLNYYQIPSTEKQ
;
A
#
# COMPACT_ATOMS: atom_id res chain seq x y z
N GLY A 1 -4.81 -8.78 3.55
CA GLY A 1 -5.34 -8.34 4.86
C GLY A 1 -4.33 -8.65 5.93
N VAL A 2 -4.50 -8.12 7.13
CA VAL A 2 -3.62 -8.36 8.28
C VAL A 2 -4.44 -9.08 9.34
N LYS A 3 -4.02 -10.29 9.74
CA LYS A 3 -4.81 -11.16 10.62
C LYS A 3 -4.82 -10.59 12.05
N GLY A 4 -6.01 -10.43 12.62
CA GLY A 4 -6.21 -9.93 13.99
C GLY A 4 -6.23 -8.40 14.11
N TYR A 5 -6.17 -7.68 12.99
CA TYR A 5 -6.09 -6.22 12.98
C TYR A 5 -6.96 -5.61 11.91
N LYS A 6 -7.71 -4.59 12.30
CA LYS A 6 -8.34 -3.68 11.34
C LYS A 6 -7.26 -2.88 10.64
N VAL A 7 -7.28 -2.87 9.32
CA VAL A 7 -6.38 -2.07 8.49
C VAL A 7 -7.20 -1.03 7.76
N ALA A 8 -6.75 0.22 7.83
CA ALA A 8 -7.25 1.30 7.00
C ALA A 8 -6.16 1.71 6.01
N GLY A 9 -6.55 2.00 4.78
CA GLY A 9 -5.60 2.39 3.75
C GLY A 9 -6.28 2.81 2.46
N LYS A 10 -5.48 3.34 1.54
CA LYS A 10 -5.95 3.85 0.26
C LYS A 10 -4.97 3.53 -0.87
N THR A 11 -5.52 3.07 -1.98
CA THR A 11 -4.83 2.91 -3.26
C THR A 11 -4.64 4.25 -3.98
N GLY A 12 -3.53 4.39 -4.69
CA GLY A 12 -3.28 5.50 -5.60
C GLY A 12 -2.62 5.02 -6.88
N THR A 13 -3.12 5.45 -8.03
CA THR A 13 -2.49 5.25 -9.33
C THR A 13 -2.31 6.62 -9.97
N ALA A 14 -1.08 6.95 -10.37
CA ALA A 14 -0.76 8.21 -11.03
C ALA A 14 -0.11 7.95 -12.38
N GLN A 15 -0.45 8.75 -13.39
CA GLN A 15 0.23 8.70 -14.69
C GLN A 15 1.53 9.50 -14.62
N VAL A 16 2.57 9.04 -15.31
CA VAL A 16 3.86 9.75 -15.34
C VAL A 16 3.81 10.86 -16.40
N PRO A 17 4.30 12.09 -16.12
CA PRO A 17 4.40 13.14 -17.14
C PRO A 17 5.31 12.73 -18.31
N LYS A 18 4.99 13.17 -19.54
CA LYS A 18 5.87 12.96 -20.70
C LYS A 18 7.16 13.76 -20.56
N GLU A 19 8.28 13.16 -20.94
CA GLU A 19 9.54 13.90 -21.12
C GLU A 19 9.36 14.95 -22.23
N GLY A 20 9.78 16.20 -21.98
CA GLY A 20 9.61 17.30 -22.93
C GLY A 20 8.28 18.08 -22.81
N GLY A 21 7.39 17.69 -21.88
CA GLY A 21 6.19 18.44 -21.53
C GLY A 21 4.92 18.04 -22.30
N GLY A 22 3.77 18.53 -21.81
CA GLY A 22 2.44 18.28 -22.37
C GLY A 22 1.87 16.87 -22.09
N GLY A 23 0.87 16.80 -21.21
CA GLY A 23 0.12 15.56 -20.94
C GLY A 23 0.91 14.48 -20.19
N TYR A 24 0.44 13.23 -20.31
CA TYR A 24 0.96 12.05 -19.58
C TYR A 24 1.43 10.95 -20.54
N ASP A 25 2.44 10.19 -20.12
CA ASP A 25 2.94 9.02 -20.84
C ASP A 25 1.90 7.87 -20.75
N PRO A 26 1.41 7.35 -21.90
CA PRO A 26 0.38 6.30 -21.90
C PRO A 26 0.89 4.94 -21.39
N ASN A 27 2.21 4.74 -21.33
CA ASN A 27 2.83 3.47 -20.97
C ASN A 27 3.43 3.48 -19.55
N LYS A 28 3.45 4.63 -18.88
CA LYS A 28 4.07 4.78 -17.57
C LYS A 28 3.05 5.22 -16.52
N ASN A 29 2.99 4.45 -15.45
CA ASN A 29 2.22 4.78 -14.27
C ASN A 29 3.02 4.49 -13.00
N ILE A 30 2.53 5.04 -11.90
CA ILE A 30 3.01 4.80 -10.54
C ILE A 30 1.84 4.18 -9.78
N GLY A 31 2.04 2.97 -9.27
CA GLY A 31 1.12 2.32 -8.36
C GLY A 31 1.54 2.54 -6.92
N SER A 32 0.59 2.86 -6.04
CA SER A 32 0.87 3.07 -4.62
C SER A 32 -0.27 2.59 -3.72
N PHE A 33 0.10 2.26 -2.49
CA PHE A 33 -0.82 2.00 -1.41
C PHE A 33 -0.23 2.56 -0.12
N ILE A 34 -1.01 3.34 0.60
CA ILE A 34 -0.69 3.77 1.96
C ILE A 34 -1.68 3.14 2.92
N GLY A 35 -1.20 2.56 4.01
CA GLY A 35 -2.04 1.93 5.02
C GLY A 35 -1.46 2.08 6.41
N PHE A 36 -2.33 1.96 7.41
CA PHE A 36 -1.96 1.94 8.81
C PHE A 36 -2.74 0.89 9.58
N ALA A 37 -2.12 0.39 10.64
CA ALA A 37 -2.73 -0.60 11.52
C ALA A 37 -2.15 -0.52 12.95
N PRO A 38 -2.94 -0.92 13.97
CA PRO A 38 -4.40 -1.15 13.93
C PRO A 38 -5.18 0.13 13.60
N ALA A 39 -6.32 0.04 12.89
CA ALA A 39 -7.06 1.23 12.44
C ALA A 39 -7.70 2.03 13.59
N ASP A 40 -8.03 1.36 14.68
CA ASP A 40 -8.64 1.89 15.89
C ASP A 40 -7.63 2.50 16.88
N ASN A 41 -6.38 2.03 16.84
CA ASN A 41 -5.27 2.59 17.63
C ASN A 41 -3.95 2.52 16.83
N PRO A 42 -3.73 3.41 15.86
CA PRO A 42 -2.62 3.28 14.89
C PRO A 42 -1.25 3.26 15.54
N ARG A 43 -0.42 2.28 15.13
CA ARG A 43 0.97 2.12 15.60
C ARG A 43 1.99 2.28 14.48
N PHE A 44 1.62 1.87 13.27
CA PHE A 44 2.48 1.94 12.10
C PHE A 44 1.72 2.50 10.91
N VAL A 45 2.42 3.31 10.10
CA VAL A 45 1.99 3.75 8.78
C VAL A 45 3.01 3.22 7.78
N VAL A 46 2.55 2.63 6.69
CA VAL A 46 3.39 2.06 5.63
C VAL A 46 2.89 2.57 4.29
N LEU A 47 3.80 3.09 3.47
CA LEU A 47 3.59 3.46 2.08
C LEU A 47 4.42 2.54 1.20
N ALA A 48 3.78 1.85 0.26
CA ALA A 48 4.45 1.21 -0.86
C ALA A 48 4.20 2.02 -2.13
N LYS A 49 5.27 2.33 -2.86
CA LYS A 49 5.25 3.00 -4.16
C LYS A 49 6.05 2.15 -5.15
N ILE A 50 5.46 1.86 -6.30
CA ILE A 50 6.08 1.09 -7.38
C ILE A 50 6.03 1.94 -8.64
N ASP A 51 7.22 2.29 -9.14
CA ASP A 51 7.39 3.03 -10.37
C ASP A 51 7.41 2.06 -11.56
N GLU A 52 6.63 2.37 -12.59
CA GLU A 52 6.55 1.61 -13.84
C GLU A 52 6.36 0.09 -13.63
N PRO A 53 5.30 -0.35 -12.89
CA PRO A 53 5.06 -1.77 -12.65
C PRO A 53 4.88 -2.54 -13.97
N LYS A 54 5.66 -3.61 -14.16
CA LYS A 54 5.58 -4.46 -15.36
C LYS A 54 4.60 -5.61 -15.14
N GLY A 55 3.74 -5.87 -16.13
CA GLY A 55 2.83 -7.03 -16.12
C GLY A 55 1.58 -6.87 -15.25
N VAL A 56 1.31 -5.68 -14.70
CA VAL A 56 0.15 -5.40 -13.84
C VAL A 56 -0.28 -3.95 -14.00
N ASN A 57 -1.56 -3.72 -14.28
CA ASN A 57 -2.09 -2.38 -14.60
C ASN A 57 -2.55 -1.58 -13.37
N TRP A 58 -2.73 -2.23 -12.21
CA TRP A 58 -3.41 -1.61 -11.07
C TRP A 58 -2.61 -1.72 -9.76
N ALA A 59 -2.57 -0.62 -9.01
CA ALA A 59 -1.87 -0.52 -7.72
C ALA A 59 -2.42 -1.49 -6.65
N GLU A 60 -3.70 -1.86 -6.76
CA GLU A 60 -4.36 -2.80 -5.85
C GLU A 60 -3.75 -4.21 -5.92
N SER A 61 -3.27 -4.63 -7.10
CA SER A 61 -2.68 -5.95 -7.31
C SER A 61 -1.21 -6.02 -6.89
N THR A 62 -0.55 -4.88 -6.65
CA THR A 62 0.89 -4.80 -6.41
C THR A 62 1.23 -4.20 -5.05
N ALA A 63 0.80 -2.97 -4.78
CA ALA A 63 1.21 -2.23 -3.59
C ALA A 63 0.44 -2.63 -2.32
N ALA A 64 -0.84 -3.00 -2.45
CA ALA A 64 -1.67 -3.34 -1.28
C ALA A 64 -1.22 -4.64 -0.55
N PRO A 65 -0.86 -5.74 -1.25
CA PRO A 65 -0.33 -6.94 -0.60
C PRO A 65 0.98 -6.67 0.16
N ILE A 66 1.88 -5.88 -0.44
CA ILE A 66 3.17 -5.50 0.17
C ILE A 66 2.94 -4.78 1.50
N VAL A 67 2.05 -3.79 1.52
CA VAL A 67 1.73 -3.06 2.76
C VAL A 67 1.12 -3.98 3.82
N GLY A 68 0.24 -4.90 3.41
CA GLY A 68 -0.34 -5.89 4.33
C GLY A 68 0.72 -6.77 4.99
N GLU A 69 1.66 -7.31 4.20
CA GLU A 69 2.73 -8.17 4.72
C GLU A 69 3.66 -7.42 5.69
N ILE A 70 4.07 -6.20 5.32
CA ILE A 70 4.92 -5.37 6.18
C ILE A 70 4.20 -5.03 7.48
N LEU A 71 2.93 -4.61 7.42
CA LEU A 71 2.15 -4.30 8.63
C LEU A 71 2.01 -5.54 9.52
N GLN A 72 1.73 -6.72 8.96
CA GLN A 72 1.67 -7.97 9.73
C GLN A 72 2.99 -8.25 10.46
N ASN A 73 4.12 -8.12 9.76
CA ASN A 73 5.44 -8.38 10.31
C ASN A 73 5.77 -7.38 11.43
N LEU A 74 5.50 -6.09 11.23
CA LEU A 74 5.73 -5.05 12.25
C LEU A 74 4.89 -5.30 13.50
N LEU A 75 3.58 -5.55 13.35
CA LEU A 75 2.68 -5.76 14.48
C LEU A 75 3.07 -7.00 15.29
N ASN A 76 3.48 -8.08 14.62
CA ASN A 76 3.98 -9.29 15.27
C ASN A 76 5.32 -9.04 15.97
N TYR A 77 6.28 -8.38 15.30
CA TYR A 77 7.61 -8.12 15.84
C TYR A 77 7.57 -7.26 17.10
N TYR A 78 6.73 -6.22 17.12
CA TYR A 78 6.54 -5.36 18.28
C TYR A 78 5.49 -5.88 19.28
N GLN A 79 5.00 -7.11 19.09
CA GLN A 79 4.05 -7.78 19.97
C GLN A 79 2.82 -6.91 20.28
N ILE A 80 2.30 -6.23 19.26
CA ILE A 80 1.07 -5.46 19.41
C ILE A 80 -0.06 -6.46 19.72
N PRO A 81 -0.97 -6.16 20.68
CA PRO A 81 -2.12 -7.02 20.91
C PRO A 81 -3.11 -6.96 19.75
N SER A 82 -3.66 -8.12 19.35
CA SER A 82 -4.75 -8.22 18.36
C SER A 82 -5.93 -7.33 18.78
N THR A 83 -6.44 -6.50 17.86
CA THR A 83 -7.61 -5.64 18.12
C THR A 83 -8.92 -6.21 17.59
N GLU A 84 -8.86 -7.27 16.77
CA GLU A 84 -10.03 -8.04 16.37
C GLU A 84 -10.27 -9.22 17.31
N LYS A 85 -11.53 -9.42 17.72
CA LYS A 85 -11.97 -10.66 18.38
C LYS A 85 -12.07 -11.76 17.32
N GLN A 86 -11.47 -12.92 17.60
CA GLN A 86 -11.60 -14.12 16.76
C GLN A 86 -13.04 -14.62 16.73
#